data_AF-A0ABD6ETV1-F1
#
_entry.id   AF-A0ABD6ETV1-F1
#
_cell.length_a   1.000
_cell.length_b   1.000
_cell.length_c   1.000
_cell.angle_alpha   90.00
_cell.angle_beta   90.00
_cell.angle_gamma   90.00
#
_symmetry.space_group_name_H-M   'P 1'
#
loop_
_entity.id
_entity.type
_entity.pdbx_description
1 polymer ?
#
loop_
_entity_poly.entity_id
_entity_poly.type
_entity_poly.pdbx_seq_one_letter_code
_entity_poly.pdbx_strand_id
1 'polypeptide(L)'
;MLKDLALLQKNRLSSLPPSTLSDQPPPSSLELNLAAKVQDQLQSQISHFAKPGDLISSPVIHSAVGLNEEDLDLLNEFFTPGTV
;
A
#
# COMPACT_ATOMS: atom_id res chain seq x y z
N MET A 1 10.12 17.72 -6.27
CA MET A 1 8.65 17.56 -6.13
C MET A 1 8.26 16.97 -4.78
N LEU A 2 8.53 15.68 -4.48
CA LEU A 2 8.14 15.09 -3.18
C LEU A 2 8.83 15.75 -1.98
N LYS A 3 10.13 16.05 -2.10
CA LYS A 3 10.89 16.80 -1.08
C LYS A 3 10.35 18.21 -0.86
N ASP A 4 9.94 18.89 -1.94
CA ASP A 4 9.41 20.25 -1.87
C ASP A 4 8.02 20.25 -1.22
N LEU A 5 7.17 19.27 -1.55
CA LEU A 5 5.88 19.08 -0.90
C LEU A 5 6.05 18.82 0.61
N ALA A 6 6.99 17.94 0.97
CA ALA A 6 7.29 17.64 2.37
C ALA A 6 7.83 18.86 3.13
N LEU A 7 8.65 19.69 2.48
CA LEU A 7 9.14 20.93 3.07
C LEU A 7 8.01 21.94 3.31
N LEU A 8 7.12 22.13 2.33
CA LEU A 8 5.96 23.02 2.46
C LEU A 8 5.02 22.55 3.57
N GLN A 9 4.70 21.26 3.61
CA GLN A 9 3.89 20.64 4.66
C GLN A 9 4.55 20.79 6.03
N LYS A 10 5.85 20.52 6.13
CA LYS A 10 6.59 20.66 7.39
C LYS A 10 6.55 22.10 7.89
N ASN A 11 6.81 23.08 7.03
CA ASN A 11 6.80 24.49 7.40
C ASN A 11 5.42 24.94 7.89
N ARG A 12 4.35 24.44 7.25
CA ARG A 12 2.96 24.72 7.64
C ARG A 12 2.57 24.05 8.96
N LEU A 13 2.99 22.79 9.14
CA LEU A 13 2.66 21.98 10.33
C LEU A 13 3.51 22.33 11.55
N SER A 14 4.72 22.84 11.31
CA SER A 14 5.68 23.24 12.35
C SER A 14 5.60 24.73 12.67
N SER A 15 4.61 25.45 12.13
CA SER A 15 4.36 26.83 12.52
C SER A 15 3.97 26.90 14.00
N LEU A 16 4.12 28.08 14.61
CA LEU A 16 3.76 28.32 16.00
C LEU A 16 2.38 27.70 16.32
N PRO A 17 2.27 26.90 17.39
CA PRO A 17 1.04 26.21 17.71
C PRO A 17 -0.07 27.26 17.90
N PRO A 18 -1.22 27.12 17.22
CA PRO A 18 -2.32 28.04 17.37
C PRO A 18 -2.87 27.98 18.80
N SER A 19 -3.56 29.04 19.24
CA SER A 19 -4.17 29.09 20.58
C SER A 19 -5.20 28.00 20.82
N THR A 20 -5.68 27.33 19.77
CA THR A 20 -6.54 26.13 19.85
C THR A 20 -5.96 25.01 18.98
N LEU A 21 -6.08 23.76 19.44
CA LEU A 21 -5.57 22.57 18.74
C LEU A 21 -6.20 22.35 17.34
N SER A 22 -7.24 23.09 17.00
CA SER A 22 -8.03 22.92 15.78
C SER A 22 -7.64 23.87 14.65
N ASP A 23 -6.83 24.89 14.94
CA ASP A 23 -6.66 26.03 14.02
C ASP A 23 -5.40 25.91 13.17
N GLN A 24 -5.29 24.79 12.44
CA GLN A 24 -4.15 24.55 11.58
C GLN A 24 -4.28 25.36 10.28
N PRO A 25 -3.23 26.10 9.86
CA PRO A 25 -3.28 26.87 8.62
C PRO A 25 -3.59 25.95 7.43
N PRO A 26 -4.48 26.35 6.50
CA PRO A 26 -4.85 25.50 5.36
C PRO A 26 -3.68 25.30 4.38
N PRO A 27 -3.66 24.19 3.62
CA PRO A 27 -2.65 23.97 2.58
C PRO A 27 -2.65 25.09 1.53
N SER A 28 -1.47 25.46 1.06
CA SER A 28 -1.35 26.46 -0.02
C SER A 28 -1.73 25.87 -1.39
N SER A 29 -2.13 26.71 -2.34
CA SER A 29 -2.41 26.26 -3.72
C SER A 29 -1.21 25.57 -4.38
N LEU A 30 0.02 26.00 -4.05
CA LEU A 30 1.23 25.36 -4.54
C LEU A 30 1.39 23.93 -3.97
N GLU A 31 1.16 23.78 -2.66
CA GLU A 31 1.18 22.48 -1.97
C GLU A 31 0.15 21.52 -2.57
N LEU A 32 -1.08 21.99 -2.83
CA LEU A 32 -2.13 21.20 -3.47
C LEU A 32 -1.75 20.74 -4.88
N ASN A 33 -1.17 21.62 -5.68
CA ASN A 33 -0.71 21.28 -7.04
C ASN A 33 0.43 20.25 -7.01
N LEU A 34 1.38 20.39 -6.08
CA LEU A 34 2.45 19.41 -5.93
C LEU A 34 1.91 18.07 -5.44
N ALA A 35 0.95 18.06 -4.51
CA ALA A 35 0.30 16.85 -4.02
C ALA A 35 -0.43 16.10 -5.14
N ALA A 36 -1.21 16.81 -5.96
CA ALA A 36 -1.89 16.22 -7.12
C ALA A 36 -0.89 15.58 -8.09
N LYS A 37 0.20 16.28 -8.44
CA LYS A 37 1.24 15.73 -9.32
C LYS A 37 1.95 14.51 -8.73
N VAL A 38 2.20 14.49 -7.42
CA VAL A 38 2.77 13.32 -6.73
C VAL A 38 1.79 12.15 -6.80
N GLN A 39 0.51 12.39 -6.57
CA GLN A 39 -0.53 11.37 -6.67
C GLN A 39 -0.60 10.77 -8.07
N ASP A 40 -0.67 11.61 -9.11
CA ASP A 40 -0.72 11.17 -10.51
C ASP A 40 0.51 10.32 -10.87
N GLN A 41 1.69 10.74 -10.41
CA GLN A 41 2.94 10.02 -10.66
C GLN A 41 2.97 8.67 -9.94
N LEU A 42 2.52 8.60 -8.68
CA LEU A 42 2.45 7.35 -7.93
C LEU A 42 1.42 6.40 -8.53
N GLN A 43 0.25 6.90 -8.92
CA GLN A 43 -0.78 6.11 -9.57
C GLN A 43 -0.30 5.54 -10.91
N SER A 44 0.44 6.34 -11.70
CA SER A 44 1.10 5.87 -12.91
C SER A 44 2.13 4.79 -12.61
N GLN A 45 2.98 4.96 -11.59
CA GLN A 45 3.98 3.96 -11.22
C GLN A 45 3.35 2.64 -10.75
N ILE A 46 2.33 2.71 -9.91
CA ILE A 46 1.61 1.53 -9.41
C ILE A 46 0.95 0.78 -10.57
N SER A 47 0.24 1.49 -11.44
CA SER A 47 -0.45 0.85 -12.58
C SER A 47 0.49 0.22 -13.60
N HIS A 48 1.69 0.79 -13.81
CA HIS A 48 2.64 0.29 -14.81
C HIS A 48 3.60 -0.77 -14.28
N PHE A 49 4.07 -0.64 -13.04
CA PHE A 49 5.17 -1.45 -12.49
C PHE A 49 4.79 -2.33 -11.31
N ALA A 50 3.62 -2.11 -10.70
CA ALA A 50 3.19 -2.83 -9.52
C ALA A 50 1.75 -3.31 -9.69
N LYS A 51 1.48 -4.08 -10.76
CA LYS A 51 0.20 -4.77 -10.90
C LYS A 51 0.02 -5.65 -9.66
N PRO A 52 -1.17 -5.73 -9.05
CA PRO A 52 -1.37 -6.50 -7.82
C PRO A 52 -0.88 -7.96 -7.92
N GLY A 53 -0.95 -8.56 -9.12
CA GLY A 53 -0.42 -9.90 -9.38
C GLY A 53 1.11 -10.03 -9.40
N ASP A 54 1.84 -8.94 -9.64
CA ASP A 54 3.31 -8.91 -9.56
C ASP A 54 3.80 -8.65 -8.12
N LEU A 55 2.95 -8.02 -7.29
CA LEU A 55 3.25 -7.74 -5.88
C LEU A 55 3.02 -8.94 -4.95
N ILE A 56 2.14 -9.86 -5.35
CA ILE A 56 1.73 -10.99 -4.52
C ILE A 56 1.90 -12.27 -5.33
N SER A 57 2.92 -13.06 -4.99
CA SER A 57 3.10 -14.37 -5.60
C SER A 57 2.19 -15.39 -4.92
N SER A 58 1.54 -16.24 -5.72
CA SER A 58 0.70 -17.34 -5.21
C SER A 58 1.41 -18.19 -4.15
N PRO A 59 2.72 -18.52 -4.30
CA PRO A 59 3.46 -19.25 -3.27
C PRO A 59 3.49 -18.54 -1.91
N VAL A 60 3.65 -17.22 -1.89
CA VAL A 60 3.67 -16.44 -0.63
C VAL A 60 2.29 -16.43 0.02
N ILE A 61 1.21 -16.37 -0.78
CA ILE A 61 -0.16 -16.52 -0.26
C ILE A 61 -0.35 -17.93 0.31
N HIS A 62 0.04 -18.97 -0.43
CA HIS A 62 -0.14 -20.37 -0.01
C HIS A 62 0.57 -20.62 1.32
N SER A 63 1.81 -20.18 1.47
CA SER A 63 2.54 -20.25 2.74
C SER A 63 1.90 -19.44 3.87
N ALA A 64 1.34 -18.26 3.60
CA ALA A 64 0.67 -17.44 4.61
C ALA A 64 -0.68 -18.01 5.07
N VAL A 65 -1.38 -18.74 4.18
CA VAL A 65 -2.65 -19.42 4.46
C VAL A 65 -2.42 -20.81 5.07
N GLY A 66 -1.17 -21.27 5.14
CA GLY A 66 -0.82 -22.60 5.64
C GLY A 66 -1.15 -23.72 4.65
N LEU A 67 -1.30 -23.39 3.37
CA LEU A 67 -1.41 -24.35 2.28
C LEU A 67 0.00 -24.76 1.87
N ASN A 68 0.58 -25.71 2.60
CA ASN A 68 1.83 -26.35 2.16
C ASN A 68 1.46 -27.40 1.11
N GLU A 69 2.24 -27.54 0.03
CA GLU A 69 1.93 -28.52 -1.02
C GLU A 69 2.02 -29.98 -0.51
N GLU A 70 2.69 -30.19 0.62
CA GLU A 70 2.73 -31.46 1.37
C GLU A 70 1.36 -31.83 2.00
N ASP A 71 0.52 -30.84 2.34
CA ASP A 71 -0.81 -31.05 2.93
C ASP A 71 -1.87 -31.38 1.86
N LEU A 72 -1.65 -31.00 0.61
CA LEU A 72 -2.54 -31.33 -0.51
C LEU A 72 -2.46 -32.81 -0.89
N ASP A 73 -1.29 -33.44 -0.75
CA ASP A 73 -1.09 -34.87 -0.94
C ASP A 73 -1.78 -35.69 0.17
N LEU A 74 -1.73 -35.23 1.42
CA LEU A 74 -2.43 -35.86 2.55
C LEU A 74 -3.95 -35.80 2.42
N LEU A 75 -4.49 -34.70 1.89
CA LEU A 75 -5.94 -34.57 1.64
C LEU A 75 -6.40 -35.43 0.46
N ASN A 76 -5.56 -35.61 -0.57
CA ASN A 76 -5.87 -36.50 -1.69
C ASN A 76 -5.94 -37.98 -1.26
N GLU A 77 -5.12 -38.42 -0.30
CA GLU A 77 -5.18 -39.77 0.27
C GLU A 77 -6.45 -40.00 1.14
N PHE A 78 -6.98 -38.95 1.77
CA PHE A 78 -8.20 -39.03 2.59
C PHE A 78 -9.50 -39.13 1.74
N PHE A 79 -9.52 -38.57 0.53
CA PHE A 79 -10.71 -38.58 -0.34
C PHE A 79 -10.73 -39.70 -1.40
N THR A 80 -9.69 -40.53 -1.50
CA THR A 80 -9.78 -41.77 -2.29
C THR A 80 -10.66 -42.79 -1.58
N PRO A 81 -11.80 -43.22 -2.16
CA PRO A 81 -12.60 -44.29 -1.58
C PRO A 81 -11.75 -45.56 -1.63
N GLY A 82 -11.49 -46.17 -0.47
CA GLY A 82 -10.77 -47.43 -0.39
C GLY A 82 -11.42 -48.48 -1.28
N THR A 83 -10.76 -48.81 -2.39
CA THR A 83 -11.04 -50.01 -3.16
C THR A 83 -10.55 -51.20 -2.35
N VAL A 84 -11.50 -51.92 -1.77
CA VAL A 84 -11.39 -53.34 -1.37
C VAL A 84 -10.96 -54.21 -2.54
#